data_AF-A0A7J8MTP6-F1
#
_entry.id   AF-A0A7J8MTP6-F1
#
_cell.length_a   1.000
_cell.length_b   1.000
_cell.length_c   1.000
_cell.angle_alpha   90.00
_cell.angle_beta   90.00
_cell.angle_gamma   90.00
#
_symmetry.space_group_name_H-M   'P 1'
#
loop_
_entity.id
_entity.type
_entity.pdbx_description
1 polymer ?
#
loop_
_entity_poly.entity_id
_entity_poly.type
_entity_poly.pdbx_seq_one_letter_code
_entity_poly.pdbx_strand_id
1 'polypeptide(L)'
;MPLGIFGTFNFMIVFQAKHKILMHQFHMLGIVGVFSGSLFNAMHGSLVTSSLIRETTENESTNKGYKFSQKEETYNIVTAHGYFGRLFFQYASFNN
;
A
#
# COMPACT_ATOMS: atom_id res chain seq x y z
N MET A 1 23.96 10.39 -12.73
CA MET A 1 23.92 9.03 -12.15
C MET A 1 24.43 8.05 -13.20
N PRO A 2 25.38 7.15 -12.90
CA PRO A 2 25.82 6.10 -13.82
C PRO A 2 24.73 5.04 -14.03
N LEU A 3 24.69 4.38 -15.19
CA LEU A 3 23.70 3.36 -15.52
C LEU A 3 24.16 1.96 -15.06
N GLY A 4 23.83 1.59 -13.83
CA GLY A 4 24.08 0.25 -13.28
C GLY A 4 23.94 0.20 -11.76
N ILE A 5 23.71 -0.99 -11.21
CA ILE A 5 23.45 -1.18 -9.76
C ILE A 5 24.59 -0.59 -8.91
N PHE A 6 25.85 -0.97 -9.20
CA PHE A 6 27.01 -0.44 -8.49
C PHE A 6 27.19 1.08 -8.71
N GLY A 7 26.89 1.56 -9.91
CA GLY A 7 26.93 2.98 -10.25
C GLY A 7 25.95 3.81 -9.42
N THR A 8 24.75 3.29 -9.18
CA THR A 8 23.75 3.92 -8.31
C THR A 8 24.23 4.01 -6.87
N PHE A 9 24.76 2.92 -6.30
CA PHE A 9 25.31 2.94 -4.94
C PHE A 9 26.48 3.92 -4.79
N ASN A 10 27.41 3.92 -5.75
CA ASN A 10 28.53 4.87 -5.75
C ASN A 10 28.03 6.33 -5.78
N PHE A 11 27.07 6.63 -6.65
CA PHE A 11 26.44 7.95 -6.71
C PHE A 11 25.81 8.34 -5.37
N MET A 12 25.03 7.45 -4.73
CA MET A 12 24.38 7.72 -3.44
C MET A 12 25.39 8.06 -2.34
N ILE A 13 26.50 7.31 -2.23
CA ILE A 13 27.54 7.53 -1.22
C ILE A 13 28.24 8.87 -1.43
N VAL A 14 28.66 9.16 -2.67
CA VAL A 14 29.31 10.44 -2.99
C VAL A 14 28.36 11.61 -2.79
N PHE A 15 27.08 11.45 -3.14
CA PHE A 15 26.06 12.47 -2.96
C PHE A 15 25.80 12.75 -1.48
N GLN A 16 25.76 11.72 -0.64
CA GLN A 16 25.69 11.89 0.81
C GLN A 16 26.92 12.61 1.36
N ALA A 17 28.13 12.23 0.95
CA ALA A 17 29.37 12.86 1.43
C ALA A 17 29.46 14.35 1.05
N LYS A 18 29.03 14.72 -0.15
CA LYS A 18 29.12 16.11 -0.66
C LYS A 18 27.95 17.00 -0.26
N HIS A 19 26.74 16.44 -0.10
CA HIS A 19 25.51 17.22 0.06
C HIS A 19 24.73 16.92 1.34
N LYS A 20 25.15 15.92 2.14
CA LYS A 20 24.45 15.50 3.37
C LYS A 20 22.95 15.26 3.14
N ILE A 21 22.60 14.60 2.03
CA ILE A 21 21.21 14.42 1.58
C ILE A 21 20.30 13.84 2.68
N LEU A 22 20.82 12.97 3.56
CA LEU A 22 20.07 12.41 4.68
C LEU A 22 19.50 13.48 5.65
N MET A 23 20.11 14.66 5.70
CA MET A 23 19.65 15.78 6.54
C MET A 23 18.74 16.76 5.78
N HIS A 24 18.53 16.56 4.48
CA HIS A 24 17.75 17.48 3.65
C HIS A 24 16.25 17.18 3.77
N GLN A 25 15.44 18.22 4.00
CA GLN A 25 13.99 18.07 4.21
C GLN A 25 13.26 17.40 3.05
N PHE A 26 13.56 17.77 1.79
CA PHE A 26 12.95 17.10 0.62
C PHE A 26 13.29 15.62 0.53
N HIS A 27 14.48 15.20 0.97
CA HIS A 27 14.82 13.78 1.00
C HIS A 27 14.02 13.05 2.08
N MET A 28 13.88 13.64 3.27
CA MET A 28 13.02 13.09 4.32
C MET A 28 11.55 13.00 3.89
N LEU A 29 11.02 14.02 3.20
CA LEU A 29 9.66 13.98 2.63
C LEU A 29 9.52 12.86 1.60
N GLY A 30 10.52 12.66 0.73
CA GLY A 30 10.54 11.54 -0.22
C GLY A 30 10.55 10.18 0.47
N ILE A 31 11.33 10.02 1.54
CA ILE A 31 11.37 8.81 2.38
C ILE A 31 9.98 8.52 2.96
N VAL A 32 9.35 9.52 3.60
CA VAL A 32 8.00 9.37 4.16
C VAL A 32 7.01 8.96 3.08
N GLY A 33 7.06 9.59 1.90
CA GLY A 33 6.20 9.24 0.77
C GLY A 33 6.34 7.77 0.32
N VAL A 34 7.57 7.28 0.16
CA VAL A 34 7.81 5.89 -0.26
C VAL A 34 7.37 4.89 0.81
N PHE A 35 7.74 5.12 2.08
CA PHE A 35 7.35 4.23 3.16
C PHE A 35 5.84 4.23 3.38
N SER A 36 5.20 5.39 3.49
CA SER A 36 3.75 5.49 3.64
C SER A 36 3.02 4.91 2.43
N GLY A 37 3.50 5.13 1.20
CA GLY A 37 2.94 4.51 0.00
C GLY A 37 2.96 2.98 0.05
N SER A 38 4.09 2.38 0.44
CA SER A 38 4.19 0.93 0.59
C SER A 38 3.30 0.38 1.71
N LEU A 39 3.20 1.09 2.83
CA LEU A 39 2.35 0.74 3.96
C LEU A 39 0.87 0.77 3.57
N PHE A 40 0.42 1.87 2.95
CA PHE A 40 -0.98 2.02 2.54
C PHE A 40 -1.35 1.07 1.40
N ASN A 41 -0.42 0.71 0.52
CA ASN A 41 -0.64 -0.34 -0.48
C ASN A 41 -0.94 -1.70 0.19
N ALA A 42 -0.11 -2.10 1.16
CA ALA A 42 -0.33 -3.35 1.90
C ALA A 42 -1.62 -3.30 2.76
N MET A 43 -1.89 -2.16 3.41
CA MET A 43 -3.10 -1.96 4.20
C MET A 43 -4.36 -2.05 3.34
N HIS A 44 -4.40 -1.36 2.20
CA HIS A 44 -5.56 -1.39 1.32
C HIS A 44 -5.80 -2.81 0.77
N GLY A 45 -4.76 -3.46 0.23
CA GLY A 45 -4.87 -4.82 -0.30
C GLY A 45 -5.36 -5.83 0.75
N SER A 46 -4.86 -5.73 1.99
CA SER A 46 -5.29 -6.62 3.08
C SER A 46 -6.74 -6.37 3.52
N LEU A 47 -7.18 -5.11 3.65
CA LEU A 47 -8.55 -4.78 4.04
C LEU A 47 -9.57 -5.23 2.98
N VAL A 48 -9.31 -4.96 1.70
CA VAL A 48 -10.18 -5.41 0.60
C VAL A 48 -10.25 -6.94 0.57
N THR A 49 -9.10 -7.62 0.64
CA THR A 49 -9.04 -9.09 0.60
C THR A 49 -9.75 -9.73 1.80
N SER A 50 -9.66 -9.12 2.98
CA SER A 50 -10.31 -9.61 4.21
C SER A 50 -11.85 -9.48 4.21
N SER A 51 -12.39 -8.68 3.29
CA SER A 51 -13.82 -8.33 3.24
C SER A 51 -14.51 -8.75 1.94
N LEU A 52 -13.86 -9.59 1.13
CA LEU A 52 -14.45 -10.19 -0.07
C LEU A 52 -15.75 -10.93 0.27
N ILE A 53 -16.76 -10.75 -0.59
CA ILE A 53 -18.01 -11.51 -0.51
C ILE A 53 -17.74 -12.92 -1.04
N ARG A 54 -18.22 -13.95 -0.34
CA ARG A 54 -17.98 -15.35 -0.72
C ARG A 54 -18.83 -15.73 -1.93
N GLU A 55 -18.20 -15.82 -3.09
CA GLU A 55 -18.82 -16.21 -4.37
C GLU A 55 -18.30 -17.56 -4.93
N THR A 56 -17.31 -18.18 -4.27
CA THR A 56 -16.70 -19.44 -4.70
C THR A 56 -16.75 -20.53 -3.61
N THR A 57 -16.45 -21.76 -4.02
CA THR A 57 -16.22 -22.88 -3.09
C THR A 57 -14.78 -22.90 -2.60
N GLU A 58 -14.50 -23.69 -1.56
CA GLU A 58 -13.15 -23.83 -0.98
C GLU A 58 -12.12 -24.49 -1.91
N ASN A 59 -12.60 -25.23 -2.92
CA ASN A 59 -11.74 -25.92 -3.89
C ASN A 59 -11.37 -25.03 -5.09
N GLU A 60 -11.78 -23.77 -5.08
CA GLU A 60 -11.53 -22.82 -6.17
C GLU A 60 -10.89 -21.53 -5.64
N SER A 61 -10.14 -20.85 -6.50
CA SER A 61 -9.60 -19.52 -6.18
C SER A 61 -10.74 -18.52 -6.01
N THR A 62 -10.69 -17.74 -4.93
CA THR A 62 -11.60 -16.63 -4.64
C THR A 62 -11.63 -15.58 -5.75
N ASN A 63 -10.54 -15.44 -6.52
CA ASN A 63 -10.47 -14.51 -7.66
C ASN A 63 -11.50 -14.82 -8.75
N LYS A 64 -11.95 -16.08 -8.89
CA LYS A 64 -13.02 -16.45 -9.83
C LYS A 64 -14.38 -15.89 -9.43
N GLY A 65 -14.55 -15.46 -8.17
CA GLY A 65 -15.76 -14.83 -7.68
C GLY A 65 -16.04 -13.48 -8.32
N TYR A 66 -14.99 -12.75 -8.70
CA TYR A 66 -15.12 -11.51 -9.47
C TYR A 66 -15.28 -11.81 -10.96
N LYS A 67 -16.28 -11.17 -11.58
CA LYS A 67 -16.49 -11.18 -13.03
C LYS A 67 -16.14 -9.84 -13.61
N PHE A 68 -15.32 -9.85 -14.67
CA PHE A 68 -14.99 -8.63 -15.40
C PHE A 68 -16.28 -7.93 -15.88
N SER A 69 -16.39 -6.63 -15.61
CA SER A 69 -17.56 -5.79 -15.90
C SER A 69 -18.82 -6.07 -15.07
N GLN A 70 -18.71 -6.71 -13.90
CA GLN A 70 -19.83 -6.76 -12.95
C GLN A 70 -20.19 -5.36 -12.42
N LYS A 71 -21.46 -5.16 -12.06
CA LYS A 71 -21.96 -3.87 -11.53
C LYS A 71 -21.85 -3.74 -10.02
N GLU A 72 -21.87 -4.88 -9.32
CA GLU A 72 -21.85 -4.91 -7.86
C GLU A 72 -20.41 -4.94 -7.33
N GLU A 73 -20.21 -4.34 -6.15
CA GLU A 73 -18.93 -4.36 -5.44
C GLU A 73 -18.56 -5.78 -5.01
N THR A 74 -17.28 -6.14 -5.09
CA THR A 74 -16.80 -7.50 -4.77
C THR A 74 -16.49 -7.73 -3.28
N TYR A 75 -16.53 -6.66 -2.47
CA TYR A 75 -16.17 -6.67 -1.06
C TYR A 75 -17.08 -5.73 -0.27
N ASN A 76 -17.13 -5.92 1.04
CA ASN A 76 -17.96 -5.10 1.92
C ASN A 76 -17.12 -4.01 2.61
N ILE A 77 -17.22 -2.77 2.09
CA ILE A 77 -16.52 -1.60 2.66
C ILE A 77 -16.96 -1.28 4.10
N VAL A 78 -18.22 -1.53 4.46
CA VAL A 78 -18.72 -1.28 5.83
C VAL A 78 -18.04 -2.23 6.82
N THR A 79 -17.84 -3.49 6.44
CA THR A 79 -17.10 -4.48 7.25
C THR A 79 -15.62 -4.10 7.35
N ALA A 80 -14.98 -3.73 6.24
CA ALA A 80 -13.58 -3.31 6.23
C ALA A 80 -13.37 -2.05 7.11
N HIS A 81 -14.24 -1.05 6.97
CA HIS A 81 -14.24 0.16 7.79
C HIS A 81 -14.43 -0.16 9.27
N GLY A 82 -15.38 -1.03 9.60
CA GLY A 82 -15.67 -1.44 10.97
C GLY A 82 -14.51 -2.20 11.62
N TYR A 83 -13.80 -3.05 10.87
CA TYR A 83 -12.59 -3.72 11.35
C TYR A 83 -11.48 -2.69 11.64
N PHE A 84 -11.14 -1.85 10.65
CA PHE A 84 -10.04 -0.90 10.78
C PHE A 84 -10.32 0.18 11.83
N GLY A 85 -11.57 0.64 11.92
CA GLY A 85 -12.01 1.61 12.93
C GLY A 85 -11.93 1.08 14.37
N ARG A 86 -12.11 -0.23 14.56
CA ARG A 86 -11.88 -0.91 15.86
C ARG A 86 -10.41 -1.19 16.13
N LEU A 87 -9.61 -1.41 15.10
CA LEU A 87 -8.18 -1.68 15.26
C LEU A 87 -7.41 -0.45 15.77
N PHE A 88 -7.78 0.75 15.31
CA PHE A 88 -7.16 2.00 15.72
C PHE A 88 -8.15 2.93 16.43
N PHE A 89 -8.94 3.69 15.68
CA PHE A 89 -10.02 4.53 16.18
C PHE A 89 -10.98 4.84 15.02
N GLN A 90 -12.28 4.95 15.32
CA GLN A 90 -13.33 5.00 14.30
C GLN A 90 -13.09 6.09 13.24
N TYR A 91 -12.64 7.28 13.68
CA TYR A 91 -12.42 8.43 12.80
C TYR A 91 -11.12 8.36 11.97
N ALA A 92 -10.23 7.38 12.22
CA ALA A 92 -9.07 7.12 11.34
C ALA A 92 -9.42 6.28 10.12
N SER A 93 -10.61 5.68 10.10
CA SER A 93 -11.03 4.76 9.05
C SER A 93 -11.83 5.48 7.97
N PHE A 94 -11.69 5.03 6.72
CA PHE A 94 -12.39 5.59 5.57
C PHE A 94 -13.70 4.82 5.34
N ASN A 95 -14.79 5.52 5.06
CA ASN A 95 -16.12 4.95 4.83
C ASN A 95 -16.81 5.51 3.57
N ASN A 96 -16.06 6.22 2.73
CA ASN A 96 -16.52 6.84 1.49
C ASN A 96 -15.69 6.30 0.33
#